data_AF-A0A527ZTL1-F1
#
_entry.id   AF-A0A527ZTL1-F1
#
_cell.length_a   1.000
_cell.length_b   1.000
_cell.length_c   1.000
_cell.angle_alpha   90.00
_cell.angle_beta   90.00
_cell.angle_gamma   90.00
#
_symmetry.space_group_name_H-M   'P 1'
#
loop_
_entity.id
_entity.type
_entity.pdbx_description
1 polymer ?
#
loop_
_entity_poly.entity_id
_entity_poly.type
_entity_poly.pdbx_seq_one_letter_code
_entity_poly.pdbx_strand_id
1 'polypeptide(L)'
;LCLEFSEVDMPLLDKVYEAWSFNAIPRIGKAVTGEGEPYSYLVESIRKFPNQQNFAAMISRAGFERASFRNYSGGIAALHSGWKL
;
A
#
# COMPACT_ATOMS: atom_id res chain seq x y z
N LEU A 1 -2.37 17.93 -2.59
CA LEU A 1 -3.26 16.75 -2.57
C LEU A 1 -2.46 15.58 -3.11
N CYS A 2 -2.42 14.46 -2.39
CA CYS A 2 -1.66 13.26 -2.76
C CYS A 2 -2.58 12.05 -2.59
N LEU A 3 -2.88 11.36 -3.69
CA LEU A 3 -3.69 10.13 -3.69
C LEU A 3 -2.71 8.97 -3.82
N GLU A 4 -2.63 8.14 -2.80
CA GLU A 4 -1.71 7.00 -2.79
C GLU A 4 -2.36 5.75 -2.22
N PHE A 5 -1.80 4.61 -2.60
CA PHE A 5 -2.07 3.35 -1.92
C PHE A 5 -1.61 3.47 -0.47
N SER A 6 -2.40 2.97 0.47
CA SER A 6 -2.06 3.04 1.88
C SER A 6 -2.09 1.65 2.49
N GLU A 7 -1.39 1.50 3.62
CA GLU A 7 -1.38 0.24 4.37
C GLU A 7 -2.83 -0.16 4.65
N VAL A 8 -3.25 -1.23 4.00
CA VAL A 8 -4.59 -1.76 4.14
C VAL A 8 -4.57 -2.55 5.44
N ASP A 9 -5.32 -2.09 6.44
CA ASP A 9 -5.59 -2.86 7.66
C ASP A 9 -6.59 -3.99 7.32
N MET A 10 -6.22 -4.83 6.36
CA MET A 10 -7.01 -5.96 5.87
C MET A 10 -6.23 -7.24 6.12
N PRO A 11 -6.47 -7.90 7.26
CA PRO A 11 -6.06 -9.28 7.51
C PRO A 11 -6.45 -10.24 6.36
N LEU A 12 -7.44 -9.85 5.56
CA LEU A 12 -7.87 -10.56 4.36
C LEU A 12 -6.86 -10.46 3.19
N LEU A 13 -6.24 -9.29 2.98
CA LEU A 13 -5.25 -9.12 1.92
C LEU A 13 -3.97 -9.91 2.24
N ASP A 14 -3.60 -9.93 3.53
CA ASP A 14 -2.48 -10.73 4.03
C ASP A 14 -2.72 -12.23 3.85
N LYS A 15 -3.93 -12.71 4.19
CA LYS A 15 -4.31 -14.13 3.97
C LYS A 15 -4.42 -14.50 2.50
N VAL A 16 -4.98 -13.62 1.68
CA VAL A 16 -5.07 -13.81 0.22
C VAL A 16 -3.66 -13.83 -0.38
N TYR A 17 -2.75 -12.98 0.11
CA TYR A 17 -1.36 -12.99 -0.30
C TYR A 17 -0.61 -14.22 0.19
N GLU A 18 -0.74 -14.65 1.45
CA GLU A 18 -0.15 -15.92 1.90
C GLU A 18 -0.64 -17.09 1.05
N ALA A 19 -1.94 -17.17 0.82
CA ALA A 19 -2.53 -18.23 0.00
C ALA A 19 -2.06 -18.17 -1.47
N TRP A 20 -1.92 -16.97 -2.04
CA TRP A 20 -1.45 -16.76 -3.41
C TRP A 20 0.07 -16.95 -3.52
N SER A 21 0.87 -16.49 -2.57
CA SER A 21 2.32 -16.69 -2.52
C SER A 21 2.69 -18.17 -2.33
N PHE A 22 2.00 -18.90 -1.44
CA PHE A 22 2.24 -20.34 -1.25
C PHE A 22 1.87 -21.18 -2.48
N ASN A 23 0.85 -20.79 -3.25
CA ASN A 23 0.31 -21.61 -4.35
C ASN A 23 0.67 -21.13 -5.76
N ALA A 24 0.81 -19.82 -5.97
CA ALA A 24 0.98 -19.20 -7.27
C ALA A 24 2.44 -18.90 -7.60
N ILE A 25 3.27 -18.41 -6.66
CA ILE A 25 4.70 -18.15 -6.91
C ILE A 25 5.44 -19.42 -7.38
N PRO A 26 5.28 -20.61 -6.76
CA PRO A 26 5.97 -21.82 -7.19
C PRO A 26 5.49 -22.34 -8.55
N ARG A 27 4.22 -22.08 -8.92
CA ARG A 27 3.61 -22.57 -10.16
C ARG A 27 3.84 -21.63 -11.34
N ILE A 28 3.77 -20.31 -11.12
CA ILE A 28 4.06 -19.28 -12.11
C ILE A 28 5.56 -19.24 -12.41
N GLY A 29 6.41 -19.37 -11.38
CA GLY A 29 7.87 -19.50 -11.54
C GLY A 29 8.29 -20.74 -12.34
N LYS A 30 7.46 -21.79 -12.38
CA LYS A 30 7.70 -22.99 -13.17
C LYS A 30 7.17 -22.93 -14.61
N ALA A 31 6.21 -22.04 -14.91
CA ALA A 31 5.38 -22.17 -16.10
C ALA A 31 5.50 -21.01 -17.11
N VAL A 32 5.92 -19.80 -16.70
CA VAL A 32 5.63 -18.61 -17.53
C VAL A 32 6.88 -17.87 -18.02
N THR A 33 7.61 -17.05 -17.23
CA THR A 33 8.39 -15.97 -17.88
C THR A 33 9.63 -15.39 -17.18
N GLY A 34 10.10 -15.91 -16.05
CA GLY A 34 11.30 -15.32 -15.42
C GLY A 34 11.12 -13.92 -14.81
N GLU A 35 9.95 -13.27 -14.93
CA GLU A 35 9.66 -11.98 -14.27
C GLU A 35 8.33 -12.01 -13.53
N GLY A 36 8.35 -12.57 -12.31
CA GLY A 36 7.32 -12.35 -11.28
C GLY A 36 7.64 -11.17 -10.34
N GLU A 37 8.75 -10.48 -10.61
CA GLU A 37 9.23 -9.32 -9.83
C GLU A 37 8.24 -8.15 -9.79
N PRO A 38 7.57 -7.74 -10.88
CA PRO A 38 6.73 -6.53 -10.85
C PRO A 38 5.56 -6.62 -9.86
N TYR A 39 4.95 -7.80 -9.75
CA TYR A 39 3.85 -8.04 -8.82
C TYR A 39 4.34 -8.20 -7.37
N SER A 40 5.49 -8.83 -7.19
CA SER A 40 6.11 -8.95 -5.86
C SER A 40 6.49 -7.56 -5.33
N TYR A 41 7.07 -6.71 -6.18
CA TYR A 41 7.39 -5.33 -5.87
C TYR A 41 6.14 -4.49 -5.54
N LEU A 42 5.03 -4.66 -6.27
CA LEU A 42 3.78 -3.96 -5.96
C LEU A 42 3.29 -4.32 -4.55
N VAL A 43 3.28 -5.60 -4.19
CA VAL A 43 2.83 -6.02 -2.85
C VAL A 43 3.80 -5.56 -1.77
N GLU A 44 5.10 -5.71 -2.02
CA GLU A 44 6.14 -5.30 -1.06
C GLU A 44 6.14 -3.78 -0.84
N SER A 45 5.91 -3.00 -1.90
CA SER A 45 5.81 -1.54 -1.79
C SER A 45 4.57 -1.11 -1.01
N ILE A 46 3.42 -1.76 -1.22
CA ILE A 46 2.21 -1.52 -0.40
C ILE A 46 2.46 -1.85 1.08
N ARG A 47 3.14 -2.97 1.38
CA ARG A 47 3.49 -3.36 2.77
C ARG A 47 4.48 -2.41 3.45
N LYS A 48 5.43 -1.87 2.69
CA LYS A 48 6.42 -0.91 3.22
C LYS A 48 5.86 0.51 3.35
N PHE A 49 4.75 0.81 2.69
CA PHE A 49 4.15 2.13 2.72
C PHE A 49 3.54 2.42 4.10
N PRO A 50 3.76 3.60 4.69
CA PRO A 50 3.20 3.95 5.99
C PRO A 50 1.67 3.94 5.96
N ASN A 51 1.03 3.45 7.02
CA ASN A 51 -0.40 3.67 7.21
C ASN A 51 -0.79 5.15 7.17
N GLN A 52 -2.09 5.37 7.03
CA GLN A 52 -2.68 6.67 6.76
C GLN A 52 -2.32 7.70 7.83
N GLN A 53 -2.30 7.30 9.10
CA GLN A 53 -1.97 8.18 10.23
C GLN A 53 -0.48 8.55 10.23
N ASN A 54 0.40 7.57 10.06
CA ASN A 54 1.84 7.80 9.99
C ASN A 54 2.20 8.69 8.79
N PHE A 55 1.58 8.45 7.62
CA PHE A 55 1.82 9.28 6.44
C PHE A 55 1.30 10.71 6.62
N ALA A 56 0.13 10.90 7.24
CA ALA A 56 -0.35 12.23 7.59
C ALA A 56 0.59 12.96 8.57
N ALA A 57 1.15 12.24 9.55
CA ALA A 57 2.15 12.80 10.45
C ALA A 57 3.46 13.17 9.73
N MET A 58 3.87 12.40 8.72
CA MET A 58 5.01 12.76 7.86
C MET A 58 4.73 14.04 7.07
N ILE A 59 3.52 14.19 6.51
CA ILE A 59 3.09 15.42 5.82
C ILE A 59 3.15 16.62 6.77
N SER A 60 2.67 16.47 8.01
CA SER A 60 2.76 17.53 9.02
C SER A 60 4.21 17.89 9.37
N ARG A 61 5.08 16.89 9.56
CA ARG A 61 6.50 17.10 9.83
C ARG A 61 7.24 17.79 8.67
N ALA A 62 6.76 17.61 7.45
CA ALA A 62 7.27 18.30 6.27
C ALA A 62 6.87 19.79 6.19
N GLY A 63 6.13 20.31 7.17
CA GLY A 63 5.74 21.72 7.26
C GLY A 63 4.39 22.05 6.61
N PHE A 64 3.58 21.04 6.29
CA PHE A 64 2.20 21.25 5.85
C PHE A 64 1.26 21.24 7.07
N GLU A 65 0.37 22.21 7.15
CA GLU A 65 -0.66 22.29 8.16
C GLU A 65 -1.96 21.62 7.72
N ARG A 66 -2.84 21.33 8.70
CA ARG A 66 -4.15 20.69 8.48
C ARG A 66 -4.04 19.39 7.67
N ALA A 67 -3.01 18.60 7.95
CA ALA A 67 -2.83 17.30 7.31
C ALA A 67 -3.98 16.37 7.72
N SER A 68 -4.69 15.82 6.74
CA SER A 68 -5.79 14.88 6.96
C SER A 68 -5.85 13.86 5.82
N PHE A 69 -6.53 12.73 6.06
CA PHE A 69 -6.69 11.69 5.07
C PHE A 69 -8.13 11.21 4.98
N ARG A 70 -8.50 10.67 3.82
CA ARG A 70 -9.79 10.01 3.59
C ARG A 70 -9.57 8.65 2.94
N ASN A 71 -10.15 7.62 3.55
CA ASN A 71 -10.06 6.25 3.04
C ASN A 71 -11.07 6.00 1.92
N TYR A 72 -10.64 5.21 0.95
CA TYR A 72 -11.43 4.66 -0.15
C TYR A 72 -11.32 3.13 -0.12
N SER A 73 -12.38 2.45 -0.58
CA SER A 73 -12.43 0.99 -0.68
C SER A 73 -11.99 0.27 0.61
N GLY A 74 -12.46 0.74 1.76
CA GLY A 74 -12.13 0.16 3.07
C GLY A 74 -10.70 0.38 3.54
N GLY A 75 -9.97 1.33 2.95
CA GLY A 75 -8.57 1.65 3.33
C GLY A 75 -7.53 1.22 2.31
N ILE A 76 -7.93 0.57 1.21
CA ILE A 76 -7.03 0.15 0.12
C ILE A 76 -6.32 1.35 -0.51
N ALA A 77 -7.03 2.46 -0.66
CA ALA A 77 -6.47 3.73 -1.09
C ALA A 77 -6.83 4.82 -0.10
N ALA A 78 -5.94 5.79 0.08
CA ALA A 78 -6.20 6.95 0.90
C ALA A 78 -5.82 8.23 0.16
N LEU A 79 -6.67 9.24 0.25
CA LEU A 79 -6.37 10.58 -0.22
C LEU A 79 -5.85 11.40 0.95
N HIS A 80 -4.59 11.82 0.89
CA HIS A 80 -3.98 12.72 1.85
C HIS A 80 -4.03 14.16 1.34
N SER A 81 -4.41 15.06 2.25
CA SER A 81 -4.48 16.49 2.00
C SER A 81 -3.71 17.24 3.09
N GLY A 82 -3.10 18.35 2.71
CA GLY A 82 -2.34 19.22 3.59
C GLY A 82 -2.19 20.59 2.91
N TRP A 83 -2.11 21.63 3.71
CA TRP A 83 -2.07 23.02 3.27
C TRP A 83 -0.72 23.64 3.63
N LYS A 84 -0.09 24.32 2.68
CA LYS A 84 1.07 25.16 2.96
C LYS A 84 0.54 26.55 3.25
N LEU A 85 0.56 26.94 4.52
CA LEU A 85 0.16 28.27 4.98
C LEU A 85 1.37 29.21 5.02
#